data_AF-A0A7J5AFF7-F1
#
_entry.id   AF-A0A7J5AFF7-F1
#
_cell.length_a   1.000
_cell.length_b   1.000
_cell.length_c   1.000
_cell.angle_alpha   90.00
_cell.angle_beta   90.00
_cell.angle_gamma   90.00
#
_symmetry.space_group_name_H-M   'P 1'
#
loop_
_entity.id
_entity.type
_entity.pdbx_description
1 polymer ?
#
loop_
_entity_poly.entity_id
_entity_poly.type
_entity_poly.pdbx_seq_one_letter_code
_entity_poly.pdbx_strand_id
1 'polypeptide(L)'
;MGNLEFIYRRINHSILLDLLKNKDINQSLAYMVDFKEHKKLTVVPRRHSIEVSNDKITMVIVLLIGFELEEYDEIKSRTNLHIIAFDTISKTVIEFKKIKKDIKEVDFMSLFFMTLARTKSKKLHDLIHLRTLSKS
;
A
#
# COMPACT_ATOMS: atom_id res chain seq x y z
N MET A 1 9.44 22.14 18.90
CA MET A 1 8.62 20.99 19.33
C MET A 1 8.93 19.85 18.38
N GLY A 2 9.54 18.76 18.85
CA GLY A 2 9.85 17.62 17.99
C GLY A 2 8.57 17.01 17.44
N ASN A 3 8.50 16.77 16.13
CA ASN A 3 7.41 16.02 15.52
C ASN A 3 7.39 14.63 16.16
N LEU A 4 6.41 14.34 17.01
CA LEU A 4 6.12 12.96 17.40
C LEU A 4 5.68 12.22 16.14
N GLU A 5 6.53 11.32 15.67
CA GLU A 5 6.20 10.46 14.53
C GLU A 5 5.12 9.47 14.98
N PHE A 6 4.05 9.34 14.20
CA PHE A 6 2.99 8.38 14.48
C PHE A 6 3.54 6.96 14.36
N ILE A 7 3.33 6.13 15.38
CA ILE A 7 3.82 4.75 15.44
C ILE A 7 2.66 3.80 15.69
N TYR A 8 2.53 2.77 14.86
CA TYR A 8 1.59 1.70 15.12
C TYR A 8 2.08 0.79 16.24
N ARG A 9 1.15 0.27 17.04
CA ARG A 9 1.47 -0.70 18.10
C ARG A 9 2.09 -1.99 17.55
N ARG A 10 1.70 -2.43 16.35
CA ARG A 10 2.25 -3.61 15.67
C ARG A 10 3.44 -3.19 14.82
N ILE A 11 4.62 -3.76 15.07
CA ILE A 11 5.86 -3.42 14.37
C ILE A 11 5.75 -3.57 12.86
N ASN A 12 5.07 -4.62 12.37
CA ASN A 12 4.87 -4.85 10.94
C ASN A 12 4.08 -3.71 10.27
N HIS A 13 3.14 -3.08 10.98
CA HIS A 13 2.38 -1.96 10.45
C HIS A 13 3.24 -0.69 10.37
N SER A 14 4.14 -0.48 11.34
CA SER A 14 5.12 0.61 11.29
C SER A 14 6.14 0.40 10.16
N ILE A 15 6.65 -0.82 9.98
CA ILE A 15 7.52 -1.17 8.84
C ILE A 15 6.81 -0.90 7.52
N LEU A 16 5.54 -1.30 7.39
CA LEU A 16 4.75 -1.05 6.18
C LEU A 16 4.58 0.45 5.93
N LEU A 17 4.27 1.24 6.95
CA LEU A 17 4.18 2.70 6.85
C LEU A 17 5.48 3.29 6.30
N ASP A 18 6.62 2.90 6.87
CA ASP A 18 7.92 3.43 6.44
C ASP A 18 8.30 3.00 5.03
N LEU A 19 7.98 1.76 4.63
CA LEU A 19 8.16 1.29 3.26
C LEU A 19 7.28 2.08 2.29
N LEU A 20 6.02 2.36 2.64
CA LEU A 20 5.13 3.14 1.78
C LEU A 20 5.56 4.62 1.65
N LYS A 21 6.30 5.19 2.61
CA LYS A 21 6.91 6.53 2.44
C LYS A 21 7.95 6.54 1.31
N ASN A 22 8.50 5.40 0.90
CA ASN A 22 9.38 5.32 -0.27
C ASN A 22 8.58 5.53 -1.56
N LYS A 23 8.97 6.55 -2.34
CA LYS A 23 8.32 6.93 -3.60
C LYS A 23 8.25 5.79 -4.63
N ASP A 24 9.27 4.95 -4.71
CA ASP A 24 9.32 3.89 -5.72
C ASP A 24 8.30 2.80 -5.37
N ILE A 25 8.13 2.51 -4.08
CA ILE A 25 7.16 1.54 -3.58
C ILE A 25 5.74 2.08 -3.72
N ASN A 26 5.44 3.29 -3.24
CA ASN A 26 4.07 3.80 -3.30
C ASN A 26 3.59 4.09 -4.73
N GLN A 27 4.46 4.51 -5.64
CA GLN A 27 4.11 4.68 -7.05
C GLN A 27 3.90 3.34 -7.75
N SER A 28 4.66 2.31 -7.38
CA SER A 28 4.46 0.96 -7.89
C SER A 28 3.14 0.36 -7.40
N LEU A 29 2.79 0.57 -6.13
CA LEU A 29 1.48 0.19 -5.60
C LEU A 29 0.34 0.89 -6.34
N ALA A 30 0.44 2.21 -6.53
CA ALA A 30 -0.56 2.98 -7.29
C ALA A 30 -0.74 2.43 -8.71
N TYR A 31 0.36 2.14 -9.40
CA TYR A 31 0.33 1.55 -10.73
C TYR A 31 -0.34 0.17 -10.75
N MET A 32 -0.11 -0.69 -9.75
CA MET A 32 -0.80 -1.99 -9.66
C MET A 32 -2.31 -1.86 -9.51
N VAL A 33 -2.78 -0.76 -8.94
CA VAL A 33 -4.18 -0.57 -8.56
C VAL A 33 -5.04 -0.08 -9.73
N ASP A 34 -4.50 0.79 -10.58
CA ASP A 34 -5.25 1.41 -11.69
C ASP A 34 -4.49 1.47 -13.04
N PHE A 35 -3.28 0.91 -13.10
CA PHE A 35 -2.40 0.91 -14.28
C PHE A 35 -2.03 2.30 -14.81
N LYS A 36 -1.98 3.32 -13.93
CA LYS A 36 -1.58 4.68 -14.30
C LYS A 36 -0.39 5.17 -13.49
N GLU A 37 0.33 6.12 -14.06
CA GLU A 37 1.45 6.79 -13.40
C GLU A 37 0.95 7.86 -12.44
N HIS A 38 1.27 7.68 -11.16
CA HIS A 38 0.96 8.64 -10.11
C HIS A 38 2.25 9.20 -9.51
N LYS A 39 2.26 10.50 -9.20
CA LYS A 39 3.39 11.19 -8.59
C LYS A 39 2.91 12.00 -7.40
N LYS A 40 3.86 12.43 -6.55
CA LYS A 40 3.59 13.27 -5.37
C LYS A 40 2.54 12.64 -4.44
N LEU A 41 2.61 11.33 -4.25
CA LEU A 41 1.74 10.62 -3.31
C LEU A 41 2.13 11.00 -1.88
N THR A 42 1.14 11.36 -1.09
CA THR A 42 1.28 11.60 0.35
C THR A 42 0.91 10.32 1.09
N VAL A 43 1.64 10.00 2.15
CA VAL A 43 1.38 8.83 3.00
C VAL A 43 0.97 9.33 4.37
N VAL A 44 -0.27 9.07 4.75
CA VAL A 44 -0.86 9.53 6.01
C VAL A 44 -1.27 8.29 6.82
N PRO A 45 -0.67 8.06 7.99
CA PRO A 45 -1.14 7.01 8.87
C PRO A 45 -2.50 7.38 9.45
N ARG A 46 -3.42 6.41 9.48
CA ARG A 46 -4.69 6.46 10.20
C ARG A 46 -4.69 5.41 11.31
N ARG A 47 -5.74 5.34 12.12
CA ARG A 47 -5.80 4.43 13.27
C ARG A 47 -5.85 2.97 12.86
N HIS A 48 -6.65 2.66 11.83
CA HIS A 48 -6.90 1.30 11.33
C HIS A 48 -6.44 1.07 9.90
N SER A 49 -5.88 2.10 9.25
CA SER A 49 -5.40 2.04 7.87
C SER A 49 -4.20 2.96 7.63
N ILE A 50 -3.58 2.84 6.46
CA ILE A 50 -2.64 3.82 5.92
C ILE A 50 -3.24 4.39 4.63
N GLU A 51 -3.37 5.71 4.55
CA GLU A 51 -3.81 6.40 3.34
C GLU A 51 -2.60 6.78 2.48
N VAL A 52 -2.64 6.43 1.20
CA VAL A 52 -1.66 6.84 0.19
C VAL A 52 -2.41 7.53 -0.94
N SER A 53 -2.26 8.85 -1.07
CA SER A 53 -3.15 9.63 -1.93
C SER A 53 -2.51 10.84 -2.60
N ASN A 54 -3.16 11.28 -3.68
CA ASN A 54 -3.05 12.60 -4.29
C ASN A 54 -4.42 12.96 -4.89
N ASP A 55 -4.50 14.06 -5.64
CA ASP A 55 -5.76 14.52 -6.24
C ASP A 55 -6.39 13.51 -7.22
N LYS A 56 -5.62 12.55 -7.73
CA LYS A 56 -6.03 11.61 -8.78
C LYS A 56 -6.34 10.21 -8.25
N ILE A 57 -5.73 9.80 -7.14
CA ILE A 57 -5.91 8.47 -6.55
C ILE A 57 -5.92 8.55 -5.02
N THR A 58 -6.84 7.83 -4.40
CA THR A 58 -6.82 7.56 -2.96
C THR A 58 -6.73 6.05 -2.76
N MET A 59 -5.61 5.58 -2.22
CA MET A 59 -5.46 4.20 -1.80
C MET A 59 -5.52 4.13 -0.28
N VAL A 60 -6.29 3.19 0.25
CA VAL A 60 -6.37 2.96 1.69
C VAL A 60 -6.00 1.52 1.98
N ILE A 61 -4.85 1.35 2.62
CA ILE A 61 -4.30 0.06 3.01
C ILE A 61 -4.88 -0.29 4.38
N VAL A 62 -5.77 -1.28 4.41
CA VAL A 62 -6.44 -1.72 5.63
C VAL A 62 -5.47 -2.53 6.49
N LEU A 63 -5.34 -2.15 7.77
CA LEU A 63 -4.48 -2.82 8.73
C LEU A 63 -5.25 -3.62 9.78
N LEU A 64 -6.46 -3.16 10.14
CA LEU A 64 -7.24 -3.69 11.25
C LEU A 64 -8.75 -3.66 10.93
N ILE A 65 -9.50 -4.53 11.62
CA ILE A 65 -10.95 -4.72 11.46
C ILE A 65 -11.79 -3.47 11.78
N GLY A 66 -11.25 -2.51 12.53
CA GLY A 66 -11.94 -1.26 12.89
C GLY A 66 -12.14 -0.28 11.73
N PHE A 67 -11.49 -0.51 10.59
CA PHE A 67 -11.53 0.39 9.43
C PHE A 67 -12.95 0.66 8.91
N GLU A 68 -13.76 -0.39 8.71
CA GLU A 68 -15.13 -0.24 8.16
C GLU A 68 -16.05 0.55 9.09
N LEU A 69 -15.82 0.47 10.40
CA LEU A 69 -16.65 1.11 11.42
C LEU A 69 -16.25 2.57 11.68
N GLU A 70 -14.96 2.87 11.69
CA GLU A 70 -14.46 4.16 12.16
C GLU A 70 -13.96 5.09 11.05
N GLU A 71 -13.48 4.57 9.92
CA GLU A 71 -12.77 5.38 8.92
C GLU A 71 -13.45 5.37 7.55
N TYR A 72 -14.11 4.28 7.17
CA TYR A 72 -14.64 4.12 5.82
C TYR A 72 -15.73 5.14 5.46
N ASP A 73 -16.62 5.47 6.40
CA ASP A 73 -17.72 6.39 6.15
C ASP A 73 -17.26 7.82 5.78
N GLU A 74 -16.07 8.23 6.20
CA GLU A 74 -15.47 9.53 5.87
C GLU A 74 -14.96 9.62 4.44
N ILE A 75 -14.62 8.48 3.83
CA ILE A 75 -13.90 8.44 2.54
C ILE A 75 -14.67 7.73 1.43
N LYS A 76 -15.74 7.00 1.75
CA LYS A 76 -16.52 6.19 0.79
C LYS A 76 -17.11 6.97 -0.38
N SER A 77 -17.30 8.29 -0.25
CA SER A 77 -17.83 9.14 -1.31
C SER A 77 -16.77 9.55 -2.35
N ARG A 78 -15.48 9.27 -2.11
CA ARG A 78 -14.41 9.59 -3.04
C ARG A 78 -14.47 8.67 -4.26
N THR A 79 -14.61 9.24 -5.45
CA THR A 79 -14.75 8.50 -6.72
C THR A 79 -13.44 7.82 -7.18
N ASN A 80 -12.31 8.21 -6.61
CA ASN A 80 -10.97 7.69 -6.87
C ASN A 80 -10.44 6.81 -5.73
N LEU A 81 -11.34 6.23 -4.93
CA LEU A 81 -11.00 5.39 -3.78
C LEU A 81 -10.68 3.95 -4.21
N HIS A 82 -9.59 3.42 -3.66
CA HIS A 82 -9.21 2.02 -3.75
C HIS A 82 -8.87 1.50 -2.36
N ILE A 83 -9.58 0.48 -1.91
CA ILE A 83 -9.33 -0.18 -0.63
C ILE A 83 -8.42 -1.37 -0.91
N ILE A 84 -7.33 -1.48 -0.16
CA ILE A 84 -6.26 -2.45 -0.40
C ILE A 84 -6.02 -3.25 0.88
N ALA A 85 -5.79 -4.55 0.73
CA ALA A 85 -5.28 -5.40 1.80
C ALA A 85 -4.09 -6.21 1.30
N PHE A 86 -3.06 -6.33 2.14
CA PHE A 86 -1.90 -7.19 1.85
C PHE A 86 -2.03 -8.61 2.40
N ASP A 87 -3.00 -8.84 3.29
CA ASP A 87 -3.21 -10.12 3.92
C ASP A 87 -4.58 -10.69 3.50
N THR A 88 -4.56 -11.94 3.05
CA THR A 88 -5.76 -12.75 2.79
C THR A 88 -6.72 -12.85 3.98
N ILE A 89 -6.26 -12.59 5.20
CA ILE A 89 -7.13 -12.55 6.40
C ILE A 89 -8.28 -11.56 6.22
N SER A 90 -8.14 -10.48 5.44
CA SER A 90 -9.26 -9.56 5.17
C SER A 90 -10.46 -10.25 4.48
N LYS A 91 -10.27 -11.40 3.81
CA LYS A 91 -11.35 -12.21 3.24
C LYS A 91 -12.02 -13.15 4.24
N THR A 92 -11.35 -13.53 5.33
CA THR A 92 -11.91 -14.47 6.31
C THR A 92 -12.57 -13.75 7.48
N VAL A 93 -12.21 -12.49 7.72
CA VAL A 93 -12.82 -11.60 8.71
C VAL A 93 -14.29 -11.35 8.36
N ILE A 94 -15.17 -11.59 9.33
CA ILE A 94 -16.64 -11.42 9.24
C ILE A 94 -17.01 -9.93 9.38
N GLU A 95 -16.13 -9.17 10.01
CA GLU A 95 -16.29 -7.77 10.41
C GLU A 95 -16.27 -6.80 9.22
N PHE A 96 -15.70 -7.18 8.07
CA PHE A 96 -15.87 -6.45 6.82
C PHE A 96 -17.13 -6.94 6.12
N LYS A 97 -18.28 -6.29 6.37
CA LYS A 97 -19.57 -6.69 5.79
C LYS A 97 -19.91 -5.89 4.54
N LYS A 98 -19.66 -4.59 4.56
CA LYS A 98 -20.05 -3.64 3.49
C LYS A 98 -19.02 -3.63 2.37
N ILE A 99 -17.74 -3.58 2.71
CA ILE A 99 -16.67 -3.26 1.75
C ILE A 99 -15.92 -4.47 1.21
N LYS A 100 -16.25 -5.68 1.68
CA LYS A 100 -15.45 -6.89 1.44
C LYS A 100 -15.18 -7.16 -0.04
N LYS A 101 -16.16 -6.87 -0.91
CA LYS A 101 -16.05 -7.05 -2.36
C LYS A 101 -15.18 -5.99 -3.05
N ASP A 102 -14.99 -4.85 -2.40
CA ASP A 102 -14.27 -3.68 -2.93
C ASP A 102 -12.80 -3.68 -2.49
N ILE A 103 -12.41 -4.56 -1.56
CA ILE A 103 -11.03 -4.75 -1.14
C ILE A 103 -10.25 -5.44 -2.26
N LYS A 104 -9.27 -4.71 -2.83
CA LYS A 104 -8.27 -5.25 -3.74
C LYS A 104 -7.14 -5.89 -2.93
N GLU A 105 -6.88 -7.16 -3.18
CA GLU A 105 -5.72 -7.82 -2.59
C GLU A 105 -4.47 -7.54 -3.41
N VAL A 106 -3.40 -7.17 -2.70
CA VAL A 106 -2.08 -7.02 -3.27
C VAL A 106 -1.13 -7.90 -2.48
N ASP A 107 -0.51 -8.85 -3.15
CA ASP A 107 0.53 -9.66 -2.54
C ASP A 107 1.84 -8.86 -2.42
N PHE A 108 2.54 -8.99 -1.28
CA PHE A 108 3.80 -8.28 -1.03
C PHE A 108 4.89 -8.65 -2.04
N MET A 109 4.94 -9.91 -2.47
CA MET A 109 5.93 -10.34 -3.48
C MET A 109 5.64 -9.70 -4.84
N SER A 110 4.36 -9.56 -5.19
CA SER A 110 3.93 -8.88 -6.40
C SER A 110 4.31 -7.39 -6.37
N LEU A 111 4.10 -6.70 -5.25
CA LEU A 111 4.56 -5.31 -5.09
C LEU A 111 6.09 -5.19 -5.15
N PHE A 112 6.80 -6.13 -4.54
CA PHE A 112 8.26 -6.17 -4.58
C PHE A 112 8.78 -6.29 -6.03
N PHE A 113 8.27 -7.27 -6.80
CA PHE A 113 8.68 -7.43 -8.20
C PHE A 113 8.25 -6.27 -9.09
N MET A 114 7.06 -5.70 -8.86
CA MET A 114 6.62 -4.52 -9.59
C MET A 114 7.54 -3.33 -9.33
N THR A 115 7.93 -3.12 -8.07
CA THR A 115 8.87 -2.05 -7.69
C THR A 115 10.23 -2.25 -8.33
N LEU A 116 10.74 -3.50 -8.35
CA LEU A 116 11.98 -3.84 -9.04
C LEU A 116 11.90 -3.59 -10.55
N ALA A 117 10.82 -4.02 -11.21
CA ALA A 117 10.65 -3.82 -12.65
C ALA A 117 10.57 -2.34 -13.05
N ARG A 118 10.04 -1.50 -12.16
CA ARG A 118 9.82 -0.06 -12.40
C ARG A 118 10.94 0.83 -11.87
N THR A 119 11.90 0.29 -11.10
CA THR A 119 12.98 1.09 -10.56
C THR A 119 13.89 1.62 -11.67
N LYS A 120 14.40 2.84 -11.48
CA LYS A 120 15.45 3.41 -12.34
C LYS A 120 16.86 3.22 -11.75
N SER A 121 16.96 2.55 -10.61
CA SER A 121 18.23 2.32 -9.93
C SER A 121 19.08 1.32 -10.70
N LYS A 122 20.18 1.79 -11.31
CA LYS A 122 21.15 0.93 -11.98
C LYS A 122 21.66 -0.19 -11.06
N LYS A 123 21.93 0.13 -9.79
CA LYS A 123 22.38 -0.87 -8.79
C LYS A 123 21.37 -2.01 -8.60
N LEU A 124 20.07 -1.70 -8.59
CA LEU A 124 19.04 -2.74 -8.46
C LEU A 124 18.92 -3.57 -9.74
N HIS A 125 19.05 -2.96 -10.92
CA HIS A 125 19.14 -3.68 -12.19
C HIS A 125 20.33 -4.63 -12.23
N ASP A 126 21.51 -4.17 -11.81
CA ASP A 126 22.72 -5.00 -11.72
C ASP A 126 22.50 -6.21 -10.79
N LEU A 127 21.84 -6.02 -9.64
CA LEU A 127 21.48 -7.12 -8.72
C LEU A 127 20.48 -8.11 -9.34
N ILE A 128 19.50 -7.62 -10.11
CA ILE A 128 18.56 -8.48 -10.86
C ILE A 128 19.32 -9.30 -11.91
N HIS A 129 20.27 -8.70 -12.63
CA HIS A 129 21.11 -9.40 -13.59
C HIS A 129 21.95 -10.50 -12.91
N LEU A 130 22.52 -10.26 -11.73
CA LEU A 130 23.23 -11.31 -10.98
C LEU A 130 22.37 -12.55 -10.72
N ARG A 131 21.07 -12.39 -10.39
CA ARG A 131 20.14 -13.51 -10.22
C ARG A 131 19.98 -14.33 -11.51
N THR A 132 20.07 -13.70 -12.68
CA THR A 132 19.94 -14.41 -13.96
C THR A 132 21.18 -15.25 -14.29
N LEU A 133 22.35 -14.87 -13.78
CA LEU A 133 23.59 -15.64 -13.95
C LEU A 133 23.61 -16.94 -13.14
N SER A 134 22.80 -17.06 -12.08
CA SER A 134 22.72 -18.28 -11.26
C SER A 134 21.84 -19.38 -11.90
N LYS A 135 21.30 -19.15 -13.10
CA LYS A 135 20.44 -20.10 -13.84
C LYS A 135 21.08 -20.65 -15.11
N SER A 136 22.31 -20.22 -15.41
CA SER A 136 23.22 -20.76 -16.41
C SER A 136 24.27 -21.63 -15.76
#